data_AF-A0A1B3E0M2-F1
#
_entry.id   AF-A0A1B3E0M2-F1
#
_cell.length_a   1.000
_cell.length_b   1.000
_cell.length_c   1.000
_cell.angle_alpha   90.00
_cell.angle_beta   90.00
_cell.angle_gamma   90.00
#
_symmetry.space_group_name_H-M   'P 1'
#
loop_
_entity.id
_entity.type
_entity.pdbx_description
1 polymer ?
#
loop_
_entity_poly.entity_id
_entity_poly.type
_entity_poly.pdbx_seq_one_letter_code
_entity_poly.pdbx_strand_id
1 'polypeptide(L)'
;MFDRLYDDWSSLDNFQRTRGVLKMMAKIIYSLWKDGNNDPLIMAGSLPFADTDTRNEFTYYLPAGWDPVVDRDIDGPRAETVAIENHDARLGAVHACRRTARTIFLGSAPTTSSQLVRGIEMERVLLGSAQPEQQLGLYEDALRRLGDKLHYLNSANSRYWFDTRPNLRREMEERKKRFKDREDVFPTLRQRLNNLGGCFGGVHVFTGSADVPDDWTLRLVVLAPDSPYSKTGPNAALNKALEILKSRGEQAWHRTMQRRSEPRRQPPMYRQRCNLLAS
;
A
#
# COMPACT_ATOMS: atom_id res chain seq x y z
N MET A 1 12.48 -16.92 -24.31
CA MET A 1 12.86 -15.50 -24.51
C MET A 1 12.75 -15.13 -25.98
N PHE A 2 13.48 -15.81 -26.87
CA PHE A 2 13.38 -15.62 -28.32
C PHE A 2 11.95 -15.66 -28.85
N ASP A 3 11.18 -16.69 -28.48
CA ASP A 3 9.77 -16.81 -28.90
C ASP A 3 8.95 -15.58 -28.52
N ARG A 4 9.21 -14.97 -27.36
CA ARG A 4 8.51 -13.75 -26.93
C ARG A 4 8.90 -12.54 -27.77
N LEU A 5 10.18 -12.40 -28.08
CA LEU A 5 10.65 -11.33 -28.96
C LEU A 5 10.16 -11.52 -30.41
N TYR A 6 10.02 -12.76 -30.85
CA TYR A 6 9.59 -13.08 -32.21
C TYR A 6 8.06 -13.05 -32.37
N ASP A 7 7.29 -13.56 -31.41
CA ASP A 7 5.83 -13.64 -31.52
C ASP A 7 5.17 -12.37 -30.97
N ASP A 8 5.50 -11.98 -29.73
CA ASP A 8 4.80 -10.88 -29.04
C ASP A 8 5.32 -9.51 -29.50
N TRP A 9 6.63 -9.32 -29.59
CA TRP A 9 7.20 -8.00 -29.95
C TRP A 9 7.11 -7.71 -31.46
N SER A 10 7.03 -8.75 -32.29
CA SER A 10 6.94 -8.58 -33.74
C SER A 10 5.56 -8.16 -34.24
N SER A 11 4.56 -8.15 -33.36
CA SER A 11 3.25 -7.57 -33.65
C SER A 11 3.20 -6.04 -33.48
N LEU A 12 4.28 -5.41 -32.99
CA LEU A 12 4.34 -3.94 -32.86
C LEU A 12 4.62 -3.30 -34.23
N ASP A 13 3.89 -2.24 -34.57
CA ASP A 13 3.88 -1.62 -35.91
C ASP A 13 5.27 -1.19 -36.43
N ASN A 14 6.17 -0.78 -35.53
CA ASN A 14 7.52 -0.31 -35.87
C ASN A 14 8.62 -1.37 -35.69
N PHE A 15 8.25 -2.60 -35.33
CA PHE A 15 9.22 -3.65 -35.02
C PHE A 15 9.56 -4.51 -36.25
N GLN A 16 10.82 -4.44 -36.68
CA GLN A 16 11.30 -5.17 -37.85
C GLN A 16 11.59 -6.65 -37.51
N ARG A 17 10.57 -7.52 -37.40
CA ARG A 17 10.65 -8.95 -36.99
C ARG A 17 12.08 -9.53 -36.83
N THR A 18 12.74 -9.93 -37.92
CA THR A 18 14.06 -10.57 -37.86
C THR A 18 15.18 -9.60 -37.44
N ARG A 19 15.24 -8.40 -38.02
CA ARG A 19 16.32 -7.43 -37.75
C ARG A 19 16.21 -6.83 -36.34
N GLY A 20 14.99 -6.57 -35.88
CA GLY A 20 14.66 -6.08 -34.55
C GLY A 20 15.03 -7.08 -33.47
N VAL A 21 14.66 -8.37 -33.63
CA VAL A 21 15.06 -9.43 -32.69
C VAL A 21 16.57 -9.53 -32.62
N LEU A 22 17.26 -9.61 -33.76
CA LEU A 22 18.73 -9.71 -33.78
C LEU A 22 19.41 -8.50 -33.15
N LYS A 23 18.90 -7.28 -33.43
CA LYS A 23 19.41 -6.04 -32.83
C LYS A 23 19.22 -6.02 -31.31
N MET A 24 18.03 -6.39 -30.82
CA MET A 24 17.76 -6.47 -29.38
C MET A 24 18.65 -7.53 -28.71
N MET A 25 18.73 -8.73 -29.28
CA MET A 25 19.57 -9.80 -28.74
C MET A 25 21.05 -9.41 -28.71
N ALA A 26 21.56 -8.75 -29.75
CA ALA A 26 22.95 -8.28 -29.77
C ALA A 26 23.23 -7.27 -28.65
N LYS A 27 22.32 -6.31 -28.41
CA LYS A 27 22.44 -5.34 -27.31
C LYS A 27 22.41 -6.03 -25.94
N ILE A 28 21.47 -6.94 -25.73
CA ILE A 28 21.34 -7.71 -24.48
C ILE A 28 22.62 -8.51 -24.21
N ILE A 29 23.11 -9.26 -25.19
CA ILE A 29 24.32 -10.07 -25.06
C ILE A 29 25.53 -9.18 -24.75
N TYR A 30 25.67 -8.07 -25.47
CA TYR A 30 26.76 -7.13 -25.26
C TYR A 30 26.75 -6.52 -23.85
N SER A 31 25.59 -6.05 -23.39
CA SER A 31 25.44 -5.48 -22.04
C SER A 31 25.69 -6.53 -20.96
N LEU A 32 25.13 -7.73 -21.09
CA LEU A 32 25.35 -8.82 -20.13
C LEU A 32 26.81 -9.28 -20.07
N TRP A 33 27.50 -9.31 -21.22
CA TRP A 33 28.92 -9.63 -21.29
C TRP A 33 29.77 -8.54 -20.62
N LYS A 34 29.47 -7.26 -20.89
CA LYS A 34 30.17 -6.11 -20.28
C LYS A 34 30.01 -6.10 -18.75
N ASP A 35 28.84 -6.47 -18.25
CA ASP A 35 28.54 -6.53 -16.81
C ASP A 35 29.07 -7.82 -16.14
N GLY A 36 29.66 -8.73 -16.91
CA GLY A 36 30.22 -9.98 -16.39
C GLY A 36 29.17 -10.95 -15.85
N ASN A 37 27.98 -11.01 -16.47
CA ASN A 37 26.93 -11.93 -16.04
C ASN A 37 27.37 -13.40 -16.27
N ASN A 38 27.30 -14.21 -15.21
CA ASN A 38 27.65 -15.63 -15.19
C ASN A 38 26.42 -16.56 -15.16
N ASP A 39 25.23 -16.03 -15.45
CA ASP A 39 24.01 -16.83 -15.56
C ASP A 39 24.20 -17.94 -16.62
N PRO A 40 23.73 -19.18 -16.35
CA PRO A 40 23.89 -20.30 -17.28
C PRO A 40 23.10 -20.14 -18.58
N LEU A 41 22.04 -19.33 -18.57
CA LEU A 41 21.20 -19.06 -19.72
C LEU A 41 20.66 -17.63 -19.70
N ILE A 42 20.60 -16.99 -20.86
CA ILE A 42 19.94 -15.69 -21.02
C ILE A 42 18.42 -15.92 -21.02
N MET A 43 17.80 -15.58 -19.90
CA MET A 43 16.36 -15.73 -19.68
C MET A 43 15.63 -14.39 -19.78
N ALA A 44 14.29 -14.43 -19.77
CA ALA A 44 13.47 -13.21 -19.75
C ALA A 44 13.76 -12.34 -18.51
N GLY A 45 14.12 -12.95 -17.38
CA GLY A 45 14.56 -12.24 -16.18
C GLY A 45 15.97 -11.62 -16.28
N SER A 46 16.76 -11.95 -17.30
CA SER A 46 18.13 -11.47 -17.46
C SER A 46 18.24 -10.17 -18.27
N LEU A 47 17.11 -9.52 -18.61
CA LEU A 47 17.14 -8.27 -19.38
C LEU A 47 17.90 -7.16 -18.63
N PRO A 48 18.93 -6.54 -19.24
CA PRO A 48 19.75 -5.56 -18.55
C PRO A 48 19.16 -4.15 -18.69
N PHE A 49 18.03 -3.87 -18.03
CA PHE A 49 17.44 -2.52 -18.10
C PHE A 49 18.18 -1.47 -17.26
N ALA A 50 19.17 -1.89 -16.47
CA ALA A 50 20.14 -0.97 -15.87
C ALA A 50 21.01 -0.27 -16.92
N ASP A 51 21.27 -0.92 -18.07
CA ASP A 51 21.93 -0.32 -19.21
C ASP A 51 20.95 0.57 -19.99
N THR A 52 21.29 1.86 -20.10
CA THR A 52 20.41 2.86 -20.70
C THR A 52 20.20 2.63 -22.20
N ASP A 53 21.23 2.15 -22.92
CA ASP A 53 21.14 1.90 -24.36
C ASP A 53 20.23 0.71 -24.69
N THR A 54 20.23 -0.30 -23.83
CA THR A 54 19.31 -1.44 -23.90
C THR A 54 17.90 -1.00 -23.54
N ARG A 55 17.71 -0.31 -22.40
CA ARG A 55 16.40 0.21 -21.99
C ARG A 55 15.75 1.06 -23.08
N ASN A 56 16.50 2.02 -23.64
CA ASN A 56 16.01 2.92 -24.68
C ASN A 56 15.61 2.16 -25.96
N GLU A 57 16.29 1.05 -26.29
CA GLU A 57 15.89 0.21 -27.41
C GLU A 57 14.53 -0.44 -27.19
N PHE A 58 14.27 -0.95 -25.98
CA PHE A 58 12.98 -1.57 -25.65
C PHE A 58 11.85 -0.54 -25.60
N THR A 59 12.07 0.62 -24.97
CA THR A 59 11.03 1.65 -24.87
C THR A 59 10.73 2.34 -26.20
N TYR A 60 11.69 2.38 -27.14
CA TYR A 60 11.51 2.96 -28.46
C TYR A 60 10.35 2.33 -29.27
N TYR A 61 10.13 1.03 -29.13
CA TYR A 61 9.04 0.34 -29.86
C TYR A 61 7.69 0.43 -29.14
N LEU A 62 7.66 0.91 -27.90
CA LEU A 62 6.46 0.97 -27.08
C LEU A 62 5.84 2.38 -27.11
N PRO A 63 4.55 2.54 -26.76
CA PRO A 63 3.93 3.85 -26.58
C PRO A 63 4.64 4.71 -25.53
N ALA A 64 4.44 6.02 -25.53
CA ALA A 64 5.03 6.88 -24.51
C ALA A 64 4.60 6.49 -23.08
N GLY A 65 5.51 6.66 -22.10
CA GLY A 65 5.22 6.46 -20.67
C GLY A 65 5.76 5.18 -20.04
N TRP A 66 6.61 4.42 -20.74
CA TRP A 66 7.27 3.24 -20.18
C TRP A 66 8.55 3.54 -19.38
N ASP A 67 9.20 4.69 -19.58
CA ASP A 67 10.40 5.05 -18.81
C ASP A 67 10.15 5.09 -17.29
N PRO A 68 9.05 5.68 -16.78
CA PRO A 68 8.72 5.63 -15.36
C PRO A 68 8.45 4.22 -14.84
N VAL A 69 7.92 3.32 -15.68
CA VAL A 69 7.69 1.92 -15.30
C VAL A 69 9.03 1.22 -15.10
N VAL A 70 9.99 1.41 -16.01
CA VAL A 70 11.29 0.77 -15.88
C VAL A 70 12.09 1.39 -14.72
N ASP A 71 12.11 2.72 -14.60
CA ASP A 71 12.94 3.43 -13.61
C ASP A 71 12.42 3.30 -12.18
N ARG A 72 11.10 3.44 -11.96
CA ARG A 72 10.53 3.38 -10.61
C ARG A 72 10.30 1.96 -10.11
N ASP A 73 9.93 1.07 -11.02
CA ASP A 73 9.36 -0.22 -10.65
C ASP A 73 10.34 -1.37 -10.94
N ILE A 74 11.05 -1.37 -12.07
CA ILE A 74 11.81 -2.55 -12.53
C ILE A 74 13.29 -2.51 -12.16
N ASP A 75 14.04 -1.50 -12.63
CA ASP A 75 15.52 -1.57 -12.70
C ASP A 75 16.24 -0.23 -12.49
N GLY A 76 15.52 0.85 -12.18
CA GLY A 76 16.17 2.11 -11.82
C GLY A 76 16.96 2.01 -10.49
N PRO A 77 17.89 2.96 -10.23
CA PRO A 77 18.78 2.90 -9.07
C PRO A 77 18.06 2.85 -7.70
N ARG A 78 16.84 3.38 -7.64
CA ARG A 78 15.97 3.37 -6.44
C ARG A 78 14.64 2.66 -6.72
N ALA A 79 14.63 1.71 -7.65
CA ALA A 79 13.41 0.99 -7.99
C ALA A 79 12.88 0.17 -6.81
N GLU A 80 11.56 -0.03 -6.77
CA GLU A 80 10.91 -0.82 -5.72
C GLU A 80 11.44 -2.27 -5.66
N THR A 81 11.75 -2.88 -6.81
CA THR A 81 12.42 -4.20 -6.88
C THR A 81 13.74 -4.23 -6.10
N VAL A 82 14.59 -3.22 -6.31
CA VAL A 82 15.88 -3.07 -5.62
C VAL A 82 15.67 -2.83 -4.13
N ALA A 83 14.68 -2.02 -3.77
CA ALA A 83 14.35 -1.77 -2.37
C ALA A 83 13.89 -3.05 -1.64
N ILE A 84 13.07 -3.90 -2.28
CA ILE A 84 12.63 -5.19 -1.70
C ILE A 84 13.80 -6.15 -1.56
N GLU A 85 14.65 -6.26 -2.59
CA GLU A 85 15.84 -7.13 -2.59
C GLU A 85 16.88 -6.72 -1.53
N ASN A 86 17.07 -5.41 -1.34
CA ASN A 86 17.97 -4.90 -0.30
C ASN A 86 17.43 -5.14 1.11
N HIS A 87 16.11 -5.27 1.27
CA HIS A 87 15.49 -5.54 2.56
C HIS A 87 15.49 -7.04 2.92
N ASP A 88 15.38 -7.94 1.94
CA ASP A 88 15.44 -9.40 2.13
C ASP A 88 16.59 -10.02 1.34
N ALA A 89 17.68 -10.32 2.04
CA ALA A 89 18.89 -10.88 1.45
C ALA A 89 18.65 -12.18 0.66
N ARG A 90 17.62 -12.98 1.01
CA ARG A 90 17.29 -14.20 0.26
C ARG A 90 16.79 -13.90 -1.15
N LEU A 91 15.99 -12.84 -1.28
CA LEU A 91 15.52 -12.36 -2.59
C LEU A 91 16.65 -11.65 -3.34
N GLY A 92 17.45 -10.86 -2.62
CA GLY A 92 18.61 -10.15 -3.16
C GLY A 92 19.69 -11.06 -3.74
N ALA A 93 19.98 -12.20 -3.10
CA ALA A 93 21.02 -13.14 -3.53
C ALA A 93 20.84 -13.68 -4.96
N VAL A 94 19.57 -13.81 -5.40
CA VAL A 94 19.24 -14.33 -6.74
C VAL A 94 18.60 -13.28 -7.64
N HIS A 95 18.48 -12.04 -7.15
CA HIS A 95 17.76 -10.93 -7.80
C HIS A 95 16.32 -11.33 -8.20
N ALA A 96 15.61 -11.98 -7.28
CA ALA A 96 14.30 -12.59 -7.54
C ALA A 96 13.26 -11.57 -8.02
N CYS A 97 13.23 -10.38 -7.44
CA CYS A 97 12.27 -9.33 -7.77
C CYS A 97 12.55 -8.75 -9.15
N ARG A 98 13.81 -8.39 -9.45
CA ARG A 98 14.19 -7.84 -10.75
C ARG A 98 13.95 -8.85 -11.88
N ARG A 99 14.35 -10.11 -11.70
CA ARG A 99 14.11 -11.18 -12.69
C ARG A 99 12.63 -11.39 -12.97
N THR A 100 11.82 -11.38 -11.92
CA THR A 100 10.36 -11.53 -12.02
C THR A 100 9.74 -10.33 -12.75
N ALA A 101 10.11 -9.11 -12.37
CA ALA A 101 9.62 -7.88 -13.00
C ALA A 101 10.02 -7.77 -14.49
N ARG A 102 11.28 -8.06 -14.82
CA ARG A 102 11.79 -8.10 -16.21
C ARG A 102 11.05 -9.13 -17.07
N THR A 103 10.73 -10.29 -16.51
CA THR A 103 9.95 -11.33 -17.19
C THR A 103 8.53 -10.87 -17.48
N ILE A 104 7.87 -10.26 -16.50
CA ILE A 104 6.51 -9.70 -16.67
C ILE A 104 6.53 -8.60 -17.72
N PHE A 105 7.51 -7.69 -17.67
CA PHE A 105 7.67 -6.64 -18.67
C PHE A 105 7.77 -7.22 -20.08
N LEU A 106 8.68 -8.16 -20.29
CA LEU A 106 8.94 -8.71 -21.63
C LEU A 106 7.68 -9.30 -22.28
N GLY A 107 6.87 -10.06 -21.53
CA GLY A 107 5.68 -10.68 -22.11
C GLY A 107 4.36 -9.93 -21.91
N SER A 108 4.39 -8.71 -21.32
CA SER A 108 3.17 -7.90 -21.16
C SER A 108 3.25 -6.50 -21.74
N ALA A 109 4.45 -5.95 -21.94
CA ALA A 109 4.63 -4.64 -22.57
C ALA A 109 4.13 -4.55 -24.03
N PRO A 110 4.31 -5.55 -24.91
CA PRO A 110 3.81 -5.46 -26.28
C PRO A 110 2.28 -5.62 -26.38
N THR A 111 1.60 -6.00 -25.30
CA THR A 111 0.14 -6.16 -25.27
C THR A 111 -0.57 -4.79 -25.25
N THR A 112 -1.47 -4.56 -26.22
CA THR A 112 -2.37 -3.41 -26.21
C THR A 112 -3.43 -3.54 -25.12
N SER A 113 -3.83 -2.41 -24.52
CA SER A 113 -4.90 -2.32 -23.52
C SER A 113 -6.28 -2.84 -23.97
N SER A 114 -6.48 -3.06 -25.28
CA SER A 114 -7.70 -3.59 -25.87
C SER A 114 -7.75 -5.13 -25.96
N GLN A 115 -6.70 -5.86 -25.57
CA GLN A 115 -6.70 -7.32 -25.63
C GLN A 115 -7.65 -7.94 -24.59
N LEU A 116 -8.41 -8.96 -25.01
CA LEU A 116 -9.39 -9.68 -24.19
C LEU A 116 -8.75 -10.44 -23.01
N VAL A 117 -7.50 -10.90 -23.20
CA VAL A 117 -6.69 -11.58 -22.19
C VAL A 117 -5.40 -10.81 -22.02
N ARG A 118 -5.27 -10.08 -20.92
CA ARG A 118 -4.07 -9.30 -20.61
C ARG A 118 -3.19 -10.02 -19.61
N GLY A 119 -1.88 -9.95 -19.83
CA GLY A 119 -0.86 -10.38 -18.88
C GLY A 119 -0.47 -11.85 -18.95
N ILE A 120 0.62 -12.12 -18.24
CA ILE A 120 1.32 -13.40 -18.23
C ILE A 120 0.89 -14.20 -17.01
N GLU A 121 0.63 -15.49 -17.21
CA GLU A 121 0.36 -16.46 -16.15
C GLU A 121 1.54 -16.61 -15.19
N MET A 122 1.25 -16.87 -13.92
CA MET A 122 2.25 -17.08 -12.88
C MET A 122 3.29 -18.12 -13.26
N GLU A 123 2.89 -19.26 -13.83
CA GLU A 123 3.78 -20.36 -14.22
C GLU A 123 4.81 -19.91 -15.26
N ARG A 124 4.39 -19.05 -16.19
CA ARG A 124 5.28 -18.50 -17.24
C ARG A 124 6.20 -17.42 -16.69
N VAL A 125 5.74 -16.65 -15.71
CA VAL A 125 6.58 -15.69 -14.99
C VAL A 125 7.68 -16.44 -14.24
N LEU A 126 7.32 -17.50 -13.50
CA LEU A 126 8.28 -18.33 -12.77
C LEU A 126 9.27 -19.01 -13.73
N LEU A 127 8.79 -19.54 -14.86
CA LEU A 127 9.65 -20.14 -15.87
C LEU A 127 10.68 -19.16 -16.45
N GLY A 128 10.32 -17.88 -16.61
CA GLY A 128 11.21 -16.86 -17.15
C GLY A 128 12.17 -16.24 -16.13
N SER A 129 11.90 -16.40 -14.83
CA SER A 129 12.67 -15.80 -13.74
C SER A 129 13.54 -16.79 -12.96
N ALA A 130 13.14 -18.05 -12.87
CA ALA A 130 13.82 -19.08 -12.09
C ALA A 130 15.23 -19.37 -12.58
N GLN A 131 16.15 -19.54 -11.65
CA GLN A 131 17.52 -20.01 -11.91
C GLN A 131 17.68 -21.47 -11.47
N PRO A 132 18.59 -22.23 -12.10
CA PRO A 132 18.95 -23.56 -11.63
C PRO A 132 19.36 -23.53 -10.15
N GLU A 133 19.06 -24.62 -9.44
CA GLU A 133 19.40 -24.80 -8.01
C GLU A 133 18.70 -23.83 -7.04
N GLN A 134 17.82 -22.95 -7.53
CA GLN A 134 17.04 -22.03 -6.70
C GLN A 134 15.62 -22.54 -6.46
N GLN A 135 15.10 -22.30 -5.25
CA GLN A 135 13.73 -22.69 -4.90
C GLN A 135 12.71 -21.77 -5.56
N LEU A 136 11.71 -22.35 -6.23
CA LEU A 136 10.63 -21.58 -6.89
C LEU A 136 9.87 -20.68 -5.90
N GLY A 137 9.72 -21.11 -4.64
CA GLY A 137 9.04 -20.33 -3.60
C GLY A 137 9.64 -18.95 -3.35
N LEU A 138 10.93 -18.72 -3.66
CA LEU A 138 11.54 -17.38 -3.59
C LEU A 138 10.94 -16.44 -4.64
N TYR A 139 10.72 -16.93 -5.86
CA TYR A 139 10.14 -16.15 -6.95
C TYR A 139 8.63 -15.93 -6.76
N GLU A 140 7.93 -16.90 -6.15
CA GLU A 140 6.53 -16.72 -5.75
C GLU A 140 6.39 -15.65 -4.65
N ASP A 141 7.27 -15.66 -3.65
CA ASP A 141 7.28 -14.61 -2.62
C ASP A 141 7.65 -13.25 -3.21
N ALA A 142 8.64 -13.20 -4.12
CA ALA A 142 8.97 -12.00 -4.87
C ALA A 142 7.74 -11.47 -5.62
N LEU A 143 7.04 -12.31 -6.37
CA LEU A 143 5.84 -11.94 -7.13
C LEU A 143 4.73 -11.37 -6.22
N ARG A 144 4.53 -11.95 -5.04
CA ARG A 144 3.59 -11.44 -4.03
C ARG A 144 3.97 -10.05 -3.56
N ARG A 145 5.23 -9.84 -3.14
CA ARG A 145 5.72 -8.53 -2.67
C ARG A 145 5.69 -7.47 -3.76
N LEU A 146 5.99 -7.86 -5.00
CA LEU A 146 5.86 -7.03 -6.18
C LEU A 146 4.40 -6.62 -6.40
N GLY A 147 3.45 -7.54 -6.25
CA GLY A 147 2.00 -7.28 -6.26
C GLY A 147 1.53 -6.27 -5.21
N ASP A 148 2.27 -6.10 -4.11
CA ASP A 148 1.96 -5.14 -3.05
C ASP A 148 2.67 -3.77 -3.21
N LYS A 149 3.92 -3.75 -3.72
CA LYS A 149 4.76 -2.52 -3.79
C LYS A 149 4.75 -1.72 -5.11
N LEU A 150 4.93 -2.37 -6.27
CA LEU A 150 5.11 -1.73 -7.61
C LEU A 150 3.97 -0.81 -8.09
N HIS A 151 4.20 0.40 -8.56
CA HIS A 151 3.10 1.31 -8.94
C HIS A 151 2.33 0.92 -10.22
N TYR A 152 3.02 0.29 -11.16
CA TYR A 152 2.54 0.05 -12.52
C TYR A 152 2.18 -1.41 -12.79
N LEU A 153 2.44 -2.29 -11.82
CA LEU A 153 2.08 -3.69 -11.91
C LEU A 153 0.60 -3.89 -11.55
N ASN A 154 -0.11 -4.58 -12.43
CA ASN A 154 -1.48 -5.02 -12.24
C ASN A 154 -1.54 -6.55 -12.22
N SER A 155 -2.53 -7.07 -11.49
CA SER A 155 -2.79 -8.51 -11.41
C SER A 155 -4.29 -8.80 -11.43
N ALA A 156 -4.67 -9.86 -12.14
CA ALA A 156 -6.03 -10.40 -12.17
C ALA A 156 -5.99 -11.88 -12.59
N ASN A 157 -6.80 -12.74 -11.95
CA ASN A 157 -6.90 -14.18 -12.28
C ASN A 157 -5.53 -14.88 -12.45
N SER A 158 -4.60 -14.64 -11.52
CA SER A 158 -3.23 -15.18 -11.56
C SER A 158 -2.42 -14.77 -12.80
N ARG A 159 -2.82 -13.69 -13.48
CA ARG A 159 -2.07 -13.04 -14.55
C ARG A 159 -1.52 -11.71 -14.07
N TYR A 160 -0.35 -11.37 -14.59
CA TYR A 160 0.40 -10.17 -14.21
C TYR A 160 0.79 -9.39 -15.46
N TRP A 161 0.64 -8.06 -15.42
CA TRP A 161 1.06 -7.18 -16.51
C TRP A 161 1.46 -5.81 -15.99
N PHE A 162 2.36 -5.17 -16.74
CA PHE A 162 2.63 -3.75 -16.55
C PHE A 162 1.72 -2.89 -17.42
N ASP A 163 1.38 -1.71 -16.90
CA ASP A 163 0.67 -0.68 -17.63
C ASP A 163 1.36 0.67 -17.41
N THR A 164 1.27 1.60 -18.36
CA THR A 164 1.84 2.95 -18.20
C THR A 164 1.00 3.81 -17.25
N ARG A 165 -0.25 3.40 -17.00
CA ARG A 165 -1.13 4.04 -16.03
C ARG A 165 -0.86 3.45 -14.65
N PRO A 166 -0.53 4.30 -13.65
CA PRO A 166 -0.32 3.81 -12.28
C PRO A 166 -1.63 3.25 -11.72
N ASN A 167 -1.53 2.21 -10.91
CA ASN A 167 -2.68 1.62 -10.27
C ASN A 167 -3.31 2.64 -9.29
N LEU A 168 -4.59 3.00 -9.51
CA LEU A 168 -5.31 4.00 -8.72
C LEU A 168 -5.28 3.68 -7.22
N ARG A 169 -5.36 2.40 -6.85
CA ARG A 169 -5.28 1.97 -5.44
C ARG A 169 -3.94 2.38 -4.81
N ARG A 170 -2.85 2.25 -5.56
CA ARG A 170 -1.51 2.55 -5.07
C ARG A 170 -1.24 4.03 -5.01
N GLU A 171 -1.71 4.78 -5.99
CA GLU A 171 -1.64 6.24 -5.94
C GLU A 171 -2.37 6.75 -4.68
N MET A 172 -3.54 6.19 -4.36
CA MET A 172 -4.29 6.52 -3.15
C MET A 172 -3.55 6.19 -1.85
N GLU A 173 -2.88 5.04 -1.75
CA GLU A 173 -2.04 4.71 -0.58
C GLU A 173 -0.85 5.67 -0.42
N GLU A 174 -0.21 6.08 -1.52
CA GLU A 174 0.81 7.12 -1.46
C GLU A 174 0.27 8.49 -1.07
N ARG A 175 -0.91 8.85 -1.58
CA ARG A 175 -1.60 10.09 -1.16
C ARG A 175 -1.87 10.04 0.34
N LYS A 176 -2.35 8.91 0.85
CA LYS A 176 -2.63 8.69 2.28
C LYS A 176 -1.39 8.89 3.15
N LYS A 177 -0.24 8.34 2.76
CA LYS A 177 1.04 8.50 3.50
C LYS A 177 1.52 9.96 3.61
N ARG A 178 1.08 10.85 2.72
CA ARG A 178 1.44 12.28 2.78
C ARG A 178 0.62 13.05 3.81
N PHE A 179 -0.54 12.54 4.21
CA PHE A 179 -1.34 13.14 5.26
C PHE A 179 -0.84 12.68 6.62
N LYS A 180 -0.62 13.62 7.53
CA LYS A 180 -0.35 13.29 8.93
C LYS A 180 -1.67 13.26 9.67
N ASP A 181 -1.98 12.15 10.33
CA ASP A 181 -3.25 11.96 11.04
C ASP A 181 -3.55 13.11 12.02
N ARG A 182 -2.54 13.61 12.74
CA ARG A 182 -2.73 14.67 13.74
C ARG A 182 -2.92 16.07 13.15
N GLU A 183 -2.32 16.36 11.99
CA GLU A 183 -2.33 17.70 11.40
C GLU A 183 -3.49 17.88 10.41
N ASP A 184 -3.84 16.86 9.62
CA ASP A 184 -4.83 16.98 8.54
C ASP A 184 -6.15 16.26 8.85
N VAL A 185 -6.08 15.07 9.46
CA VAL A 185 -7.24 14.21 9.68
C VAL A 185 -8.01 14.63 10.93
N PHE A 186 -7.33 14.91 12.03
CA PHE A 186 -7.97 15.29 13.29
C PHE A 186 -8.77 16.60 13.20
N PRO A 187 -8.30 17.69 12.56
CA PRO A 187 -9.12 18.89 12.39
C PRO A 187 -10.35 18.65 11.53
N THR A 188 -10.24 17.85 10.47
CA THR A 188 -11.38 17.50 9.60
C THR A 188 -12.42 16.65 10.34
N LEU A 189 -11.98 15.67 11.12
CA LEU A 189 -12.84 14.89 12.01
C LEU A 189 -13.51 15.79 13.04
N ARG A 190 -12.76 16.70 13.67
CA ARG A 190 -13.29 17.66 14.64
C ARG A 190 -14.39 18.52 14.04
N GLN A 191 -14.18 19.03 12.82
CA GLN A 191 -15.18 19.83 12.12
C GLN A 191 -16.46 19.04 11.82
N ARG A 192 -16.34 17.79 11.35
CA ARG A 192 -17.51 16.95 11.07
C ARG A 192 -18.26 16.53 12.33
N LEU A 193 -17.52 16.22 13.40
CA LEU A 193 -18.08 15.79 14.69
C LEU A 193 -18.71 16.95 15.45
N ASN A 194 -18.19 18.18 15.33
CA ASN A 194 -18.84 19.37 15.88
C ASN A 194 -20.21 19.65 15.26
N ASN A 195 -20.43 19.19 14.02
CA ASN A 195 -21.71 19.32 13.33
C ASN A 195 -22.70 18.20 13.66
N LEU A 196 -22.35 17.27 14.57
CA LEU A 196 -23.29 16.29 15.09
C LEU A 196 -24.30 16.98 16.00
N GLY A 197 -25.41 17.41 15.43
CA GLY A 197 -26.57 17.88 16.17
C GLY A 197 -27.25 16.73 16.92
N GLY A 198 -27.69 17.00 18.15
CA GLY A 198 -28.40 16.05 19.00
C GLY A 198 -29.07 16.74 20.19
N CYS A 199 -29.76 15.96 21.03
CA CYS A 199 -30.48 16.45 22.21
C CYS A 199 -29.55 16.83 23.39
N PHE A 200 -28.28 17.14 23.12
CA PHE A 200 -27.28 17.45 24.13
C PHE A 200 -27.14 18.96 24.28
N GLY A 201 -26.94 19.44 25.52
CA GLY A 201 -26.69 20.85 25.83
C GLY A 201 -25.33 21.37 25.34
N GLY A 202 -24.48 20.49 24.80
CA GLY A 202 -23.23 20.84 24.11
C GLY A 202 -22.44 19.60 23.67
N VAL A 203 -21.68 19.74 22.59
CA VAL A 203 -20.77 18.70 22.06
C VAL A 203 -19.34 19.19 22.18
N HIS A 204 -18.51 18.37 22.84
CA HIS A 204 -17.11 18.65 23.13
C HIS A 204 -16.23 17.63 22.42
N VAL A 205 -15.62 18.03 21.30
CA VAL A 205 -14.80 17.14 20.46
C VAL A 205 -13.31 17.38 20.72
N PHE A 206 -12.62 16.31 21.13
CA PHE A 206 -11.17 16.27 21.38
C PHE A 206 -10.66 17.31 22.39
N THR A 207 -11.48 17.62 23.40
CA THR A 207 -11.13 18.58 24.46
C THR A 207 -10.55 17.90 25.69
N GLY A 208 -9.76 18.65 26.47
CA GLY A 208 -9.28 18.21 27.78
C GLY A 208 -10.37 18.33 28.84
N SER A 209 -10.14 17.77 30.03
CA SER A 209 -11.12 17.79 31.13
C SER A 209 -11.44 19.20 31.65
N ALA A 210 -10.56 20.17 31.42
CA ALA A 210 -10.75 21.56 31.84
C ALA A 210 -11.81 22.31 31.02
N ASP A 211 -12.02 21.92 29.76
CA ASP A 211 -12.88 22.65 28.82
C ASP A 211 -14.34 22.14 28.83
N VAL A 212 -14.65 21.16 29.69
CA VAL A 212 -16.00 20.60 29.85
C VAL A 212 -16.66 21.24 31.07
N PRO A 213 -17.70 22.08 30.90
CA PRO A 213 -18.41 22.68 32.03
C PRO A 213 -19.21 21.63 32.81
N ASP A 214 -19.15 21.72 34.13
CA ASP A 214 -19.84 20.85 35.08
C ASP A 214 -21.19 21.48 35.47
N ASP A 215 -22.21 21.23 34.64
CA ASP A 215 -23.58 21.68 34.85
C ASP A 215 -24.53 20.47 34.84
N TRP A 216 -25.77 20.66 35.30
CA TRP A 216 -26.84 19.64 35.26
C TRP A 216 -27.32 19.27 33.84
N THR A 217 -26.68 19.79 32.80
CA THR A 217 -27.06 19.57 31.40
C THR A 217 -26.28 18.39 30.81
N LEU A 218 -26.97 17.55 30.02
CA LEU A 218 -26.35 16.41 29.35
C LEU A 218 -25.46 16.89 28.20
N ARG A 219 -24.14 16.64 28.28
CA ARG A 219 -23.16 17.01 27.24
C ARG A 219 -22.52 15.76 26.63
N LEU A 220 -22.21 15.81 25.33
CA LEU A 220 -21.52 14.74 24.62
C LEU A 220 -20.02 15.06 24.53
N VAL A 221 -19.17 14.19 25.06
CA VAL A 221 -17.70 14.31 24.92
C VAL A 221 -17.21 13.24 23.95
N VAL A 222 -16.57 13.66 22.86
CA VAL A 222 -15.98 12.76 21.87
C VAL A 222 -14.47 12.71 22.07
N LEU A 223 -13.96 11.52 22.42
CA LEU A 223 -12.54 11.28 22.68
C LEU A 223 -11.74 11.27 21.38
N ALA A 224 -10.45 11.63 21.48
CA ALA A 224 -9.52 11.59 20.36
C ALA A 224 -9.32 10.14 19.83
N PRO A 225 -9.04 9.97 18.53
CA PRO A 225 -8.76 8.65 17.94
C PRO A 225 -7.55 7.95 18.57
N ASP A 226 -6.67 8.70 19.24
CA ASP A 226 -5.53 8.22 20.02
C ASP A 226 -5.95 7.31 21.21
N SER A 227 -7.22 7.34 21.62
CA SER A 227 -7.78 6.50 22.69
C SER A 227 -8.95 5.65 22.19
N PRO A 228 -8.68 4.52 21.48
CA PRO A 228 -9.72 3.68 20.92
C PRO A 228 -10.49 2.89 21.98
N TYR A 229 -11.73 2.54 21.66
CA TYR A 229 -12.57 1.61 22.42
C TYR A 229 -12.55 0.23 21.75
N SER A 230 -12.40 -0.84 22.53
CA SER A 230 -12.46 -2.23 22.06
C SER A 230 -13.35 -3.08 22.96
N LYS A 231 -14.29 -3.82 22.38
CA LYS A 231 -15.20 -4.70 23.14
C LYS A 231 -14.48 -5.87 23.83
N THR A 232 -13.31 -6.26 23.32
CA THR A 232 -12.57 -7.48 23.71
C THR A 232 -11.13 -7.21 24.12
N GLY A 233 -10.72 -5.95 24.33
CA GLY A 233 -9.33 -5.58 24.62
C GLY A 233 -9.17 -4.44 25.62
N PRO A 234 -7.92 -3.99 25.87
CA PRO A 234 -7.63 -2.89 26.79
C PRO A 234 -8.31 -1.60 26.31
N ASN A 235 -9.16 -1.02 27.16
CA ASN A 235 -10.01 0.11 26.84
C ASN A 235 -9.37 1.44 27.22
N ALA A 236 -8.50 1.96 26.35
CA ALA A 236 -7.91 3.29 26.51
C ALA A 236 -8.98 4.39 26.58
N ALA A 237 -10.07 4.24 25.83
CA ALA A 237 -11.23 5.13 25.89
C ALA A 237 -11.86 5.21 27.29
N LEU A 238 -12.04 4.07 27.98
CA LEU A 238 -12.64 4.06 29.32
C LEU A 238 -11.74 4.72 30.35
N ASN A 239 -10.44 4.47 30.28
CA ASN A 239 -9.47 5.10 31.18
C ASN A 239 -9.47 6.62 31.01
N LYS A 240 -9.50 7.10 29.77
CA LYS A 240 -9.52 8.53 29.47
C LYS A 240 -10.86 9.19 29.81
N ALA A 241 -11.97 8.48 29.62
CA ALA A 241 -13.28 8.95 30.08
C ALA A 241 -13.35 9.05 31.62
N LEU A 242 -12.78 8.07 32.33
CA LEU A 242 -12.67 8.10 33.79
C LEU A 242 -11.74 9.21 34.28
N GLU A 243 -10.68 9.51 33.54
CA GLU A 243 -9.80 10.64 33.83
C GLU A 243 -10.58 11.96 33.71
N ILE A 244 -11.31 12.17 32.62
CA ILE A 244 -12.15 13.37 32.42
C ILE A 244 -13.23 13.49 33.48
N LEU A 245 -13.81 12.37 33.94
CA LEU A 245 -14.82 12.37 35.00
C LEU A 245 -14.24 12.65 36.39
N LYS A 246 -12.95 12.37 36.60
CA LYS A 246 -12.27 12.54 37.90
C LYS A 246 -11.54 13.89 37.98
N SER A 247 -10.90 14.35 36.93
CA SER A 247 -10.10 15.57 36.97
C SER A 247 -10.85 16.76 36.36
N ARG A 248 -10.67 17.94 36.96
CA ARG A 248 -10.96 19.22 36.30
C ARG A 248 -9.64 19.93 36.09
N GLY A 249 -9.03 19.76 34.91
CA GLY A 249 -7.66 20.22 34.68
C GLY A 249 -6.69 19.57 35.68
N GLU A 250 -5.89 20.37 36.37
CA GLU A 250 -4.93 19.89 37.38
C GLU A 250 -5.55 19.56 38.75
N GLN A 251 -6.84 19.86 38.97
CA GLN A 251 -7.48 19.60 40.26
C GLN A 251 -8.22 18.26 40.24
N ALA A 252 -7.85 17.37 41.16
CA ALA A 252 -8.60 16.16 41.43
C ALA A 252 -9.93 16.50 42.12
N TRP A 253 -11.01 15.85 41.70
CA TRP A 253 -12.29 15.87 42.41
C TRP A 253 -12.10 15.63 43.92
N HIS A 254 -12.30 16.66 44.74
CA HIS A 254 -12.42 16.45 46.18
C HIS A 254 -13.76 15.75 46.45
N ARG A 255 -13.65 14.57 47.04
CA ARG A 255 -14.73 13.65 47.40
C ARG A 255 -15.71 14.28 48.40
N THR A 256 -16.62 15.13 47.95
CA THR A 256 -17.68 15.72 48.79
C THR A 256 -19.03 14.98 48.68
N MET A 257 -19.06 13.80 48.04
CA MET A 257 -20.26 12.95 47.95
C MET A 257 -20.26 11.72 48.88
N GLN A 258 -19.49 11.73 49.99
CA GLN A 258 -19.48 10.61 50.96
C GLN A 258 -20.01 10.96 52.37
N ARG A 259 -20.56 12.16 52.57
CA ARG A 259 -21.33 12.49 53.78
C ARG A 259 -22.70 13.06 53.42
N ARG A 260 -23.62 12.19 53.00
CA ARG A 260 -25.08 12.43 53.09
C ARG A 260 -25.86 11.13 52.83
N SER A 261 -25.44 10.04 53.48
CA SER A 261 -26.27 8.85 53.66
C SER A 261 -26.93 8.94 55.04
N GLU A 262 -27.96 9.76 55.16
CA GLU A 262 -28.93 9.68 56.26
C GLU A 262 -30.32 9.55 55.61
N PRO A 263 -31.16 8.59 56.01
CA PRO A 263 -32.34 8.22 55.24
C PRO A 263 -33.49 9.17 55.57
N ARG A 264 -33.88 10.02 54.61
CA ARG A 264 -35.21 10.66 54.64
C ARG A 264 -36.03 10.20 53.44
N ARG A 265 -36.94 9.28 53.75
CA ARG A 265 -38.25 8.95 53.14
C ARG A 265 -38.43 9.23 51.64
N GLN A 266 -38.60 8.16 50.85
CA GLN A 266 -39.35 8.13 49.57
C GLN A 266 -40.84 8.50 49.79
N PRO A 267 -41.68 8.84 48.76
CA PRO A 267 -41.72 8.31 47.36
C PRO A 267 -42.20 9.33 46.26
N PRO A 268 -42.67 8.95 45.03
CA PRO A 268 -42.37 7.81 44.13
C PRO A 268 -41.96 8.20 42.67
N MET A 269 -41.40 7.21 41.94
CA MET A 269 -41.57 6.93 40.49
C MET A 269 -41.12 7.95 39.41
N TYR A 270 -40.02 7.63 38.71
CA TYR A 270 -40.09 7.17 37.30
C TYR A 270 -38.80 6.42 36.91
N ARG A 271 -38.94 5.14 36.53
CA ARG A 271 -37.89 4.35 35.89
C ARG A 271 -37.71 4.85 34.46
N GLN A 272 -36.55 5.38 34.10
CA GLN A 272 -36.09 5.33 32.71
C GLN A 272 -34.65 4.84 32.64
N ARG A 273 -34.48 3.69 31.97
CA ARG A 273 -33.22 3.05 31.63
C ARG A 273 -32.45 3.94 30.66
N CYS A 274 -31.24 4.37 31.01
CA CYS A 274 -30.26 4.82 30.03
C CYS A 274 -29.62 3.59 29.38
N ASN A 275 -30.03 3.27 28.15
CA ASN A 275 -29.27 2.40 27.27
C ASN A 275 -28.10 3.21 26.69
N LEU A 276 -26.87 2.82 27.01
CA LEU A 276 -25.68 3.25 26.28
C LEU A 276 -25.69 2.62 24.89
N LEU A 277 -26.00 3.41 23.88
CA LEU A 277 -25.68 3.10 22.48
C LEU A 277 -24.25 3.56 22.22
N ALA A 278 -23.34 2.59 22.12
CA ALA A 278 -22.02 2.76 21.54
C ALA A 278 -22.14 2.41 20.05
N SER A 279 -22.02 3.44 19.20
CA SER A 279 -21.74 3.32 17.77
C SER A 279 -20.26 3.57 17.53
#